data_AF-A0A5C1MDR0-F1
#
_entry.id   AF-A0A5C1MDR0-F1
#
_cell.length_a   1.000
_cell.length_b   1.000
_cell.length_c   1.000
_cell.angle_alpha   90.00
_cell.angle_beta   90.00
_cell.angle_gamma   90.00
#
_symmetry.space_group_name_H-M   'P 1'
#
loop_
_entity.id
_entity.type
_entity.pdbx_description
1 polymer ?
#
loop_
_entity_poly.entity_id
_entity_poly.type
_entity_poly.pdbx_seq_one_letter_code
_entity_poly.pdbx_strand_id
1 'polypeptide(L)' 'MFGFGVPELLIISVIMIMIFGVGKLPEVGSSFGKAINNFKKAIADKDQVEINPKNEA' A
#
# COMPACT_ATOMS: atom_id res chain seq x y z
N MET A 1 5.21 28.52 -12.68
CA MET A 1 3.96 28.23 -11.95
C MET A 1 4.28 27.18 -10.91
N PHE A 2 4.25 27.56 -9.63
CA PHE A 2 4.56 26.69 -8.50
C PHE A 2 3.39 25.69 -8.36
N GLY A 3 3.52 24.53 -9.02
CA GLY A 3 2.57 23.43 -8.86
C GLY A 3 2.63 22.89 -7.45
N PHE A 4 1.54 22.28 -7.00
CA PHE A 4 1.39 21.60 -5.71
C PHE A 4 2.66 20.81 -5.36
N GLY A 5 3.52 21.39 -4.53
CA GLY A 5 4.82 20.85 -4.21
C GLY A 5 4.75 19.93 -3.01
N VAL A 6 5.88 19.29 -2.74
CA VAL A 6 6.11 18.57 -1.48
C VAL A 6 5.81 19.44 -0.25
N PRO A 7 6.14 20.75 -0.22
CA PRO A 7 5.82 21.61 0.94
C PRO A 7 4.31 21.75 1.21
N GLU A 8 3.50 21.98 0.18
CA GLU A 8 2.05 22.13 0.33
C GLU A 8 1.38 20.83 0.80
N LEU A 9 1.84 19.69 0.30
CA LEU A 9 1.37 18.37 0.76
C LEU A 9 1.71 18.12 2.24
N LEU A 10 2.89 18.58 2.70
CA LEU A 10 3.28 18.47 4.11
C LEU A 10 2.35 19.29 5.02
N ILE A 11 2.01 20.52 4.61
CA ILE A 11 1.08 21.38 5.38
C ILE A 11 -0.28 20.69 5.52
N ILE A 12 -0.82 20.13 4.43
CA ILE A 12 -2.07 19.38 4.47
C ILE A 12 -1.95 18.14 5.36
N SER A 13 -0.83 17.42 5.27
CA SER A 13 -0.58 16.24 6.10
C SER A 13 -0.58 16.57 7.59
N VAL A 14 0.03 17.71 7.99
CA VAL A 14 0.02 18.18 9.38
C VAL A 14 -1.40 18.49 9.86
N ILE A 15 -2.23 19.16 9.04
CA ILE A 15 -3.63 19.44 9.38
C ILE A 15 -4.41 18.12 9.52
N MET A 16 -4.20 17.17 8.60
CA MET A 16 -4.83 15.86 8.62
C MET A 16 -4.45 15.07 9.89
N ILE A 17 -3.18 15.13 10.30
CA ILE A 17 -2.68 14.58 11.57
C ILE A 17 -3.34 15.27 12.77
N MET A 18 -3.58 16.58 12.73
CA MET A 18 -4.22 17.29 13.83
C MET A 18 -5.69 16.86 14.03
N ILE A 19 -6.40 16.54 12.93
CA ILE A 19 -7.79 16.07 12.97
C ILE A 19 -7.88 14.59 13.38
N PHE A 20 -7.08 13.73 12.75
CA PHE A 20 -7.16 12.28 12.96
C PHE A 20 -6.23 11.75 14.05
N GLY A 21 -5.21 12.49 14.43
CA GLY A 21 -4.15 12.08 15.36
C GLY A 21 -3.00 11.33 14.67
N VAL A 22 -1.79 11.44 15.24
CA VAL A 22 -0.55 10.82 14.71
C VAL A 22 -0.61 9.30 14.59
N GLY A 23 -1.42 8.63 15.42
CA GLY A 23 -1.55 7.17 15.42
C GLY A 23 -2.45 6.61 14.32
N LYS A 24 -3.37 7.42 13.77
CA LYS A 24 -4.37 6.94 12.80
C LYS A 24 -3.83 6.77 11.39
N LEU A 25 -2.86 7.59 10.96
CA LEU A 25 -2.26 7.42 9.64
C LEU A 25 -1.48 6.09 9.49
N PRO A 26 -0.61 5.70 10.45
CA PRO A 26 0.06 4.40 10.39
C PRO A 26 -0.90 3.20 10.45
N GLU A 27 -1.97 3.30 11.25
CA GLU A 27 -2.99 2.26 11.39
C GLU A 27 -3.74 2.01 10.06
N VAL A 28 -4.16 3.09 9.40
CA VAL A 28 -4.80 3.04 8.07
C VAL A 28 -3.80 2.55 7.01
N GLY A 29 -2.57 3.06 7.02
CA GLY A 29 -1.52 2.65 6.09
C GLY A 29 -1.13 1.18 6.22
N SER A 30 -1.05 0.64 7.45
CA SER A 30 -0.80 -0.78 7.70
C SER A 30 -1.92 -1.67 7.15
N SER A 31 -3.18 -1.26 7.38
CA SER A 31 -4.36 -1.99 6.90
C SER A 31 -4.44 -2.00 5.37
N PHE A 32 -4.25 -0.84 4.74
CA PHE A 32 -4.17 -0.72 3.28
C PHE A 32 -2.97 -1.48 2.71
N GLY A 33 -1.81 -1.40 3.36
CA GLY A 33 -0.58 -2.09 2.92
C GLY A 33 -0.76 -3.61 2.93
N LYS A 34 -1.41 -4.16 3.97
CA LYS A 34 -1.78 -5.59 4.02
C LYS A 34 -2.74 -5.96 2.89
N ALA A 35 -3.76 -5.13 2.64
CA ALA A 35 -4.72 -5.37 1.55
C ALA A 35 -4.04 -5.37 0.18
N ILE A 36 -3.18 -4.37 -0.10
CA ILE A 36 -2.41 -4.28 -1.35
C ILE A 36 -1.45 -5.46 -1.48
N ASN A 37 -0.77 -5.85 -0.41
CA ASN A 37 0.15 -6.99 -0.43
C ASN A 37 -0.58 -8.30 -0.73
N ASN A 38 -1.73 -8.53 -0.11
CA ASN A 38 -2.56 -9.71 -0.37
C ASN A 38 -3.15 -9.69 -1.79
N PHE A 39 -3.56 -8.51 -2.28
CA PHE A 39 -4.03 -8.33 -3.66
C PHE A 39 -2.92 -8.63 -4.66
N LYS A 40 -1.70 -8.11 -4.44
CA LYS A 40 -0.52 -8.39 -5.26
C LYS A 40 -0.19 -9.89 -5.28
N LYS A 41 -0.24 -10.55 -4.12
CA LYS A 41 -0.03 -12.00 -4.02
C LYS A 41 -1.08 -12.77 -4.80
N ALA A 42 -2.37 -12.46 -4.63
CA ALA A 42 -3.46 -13.16 -5.32
C ALA A 42 -3.40 -13.00 -6.85
N ILE A 43 -2.91 -11.86 -7.34
CA ILE A 43 -2.65 -11.66 -8.78
C ILE A 43 -1.43 -12.47 -9.22
N ALA A 44 -0.31 -12.37 -8.50
CA ALA A 44 0.90 -13.11 -8.82
C ALA A 44 0.75 -14.65 -8.70
N ASP A 45 -0.17 -15.14 -7.87
CA ASP A 45 -0.50 -16.57 -7.75
C ASP A 45 -1.38 -17.04 -8.92
N LYS A 46 -2.25 -16.16 -9.44
CA LYS A 46 -3.03 -16.44 -10.66
C LYS A 46 -2.17 -16.52 -11.92
N ASP A 47 -1.07 -15.78 -11.98
CA ASP A 47 -0.06 -15.90 -13.04
C ASP A 47 0.88 -17.12 -12.85
N GLN A 48 0.77 -17.87 -11.74
CA GLN A 48 1.55 -19.08 -11.46
C GLN A 48 0.80 -20.40 -11.73
N VAL A 49 -0.32 -20.35 -12.44
CA VAL A 49 -0.91 -21.57 -13.05
C VAL A 49 -0.17 -21.88 -14.35
N GLU A 50 1.15 -22.14 -14.30
CA GLU A 50 1.83 -22.91 -15.34
C GLU A 50 3.14 -23.54 -14.82
N ILE A 51 3.18 -24.87 -14.97
CA ILE A 51 4.32 -25.81 -15.05
C ILE A 51 5.35 -25.89 -13.91
N ASN A 52 5.06 -26.76 -12.93
CA ASN A 52 6.10 -27.54 -12.24
C ASN A 52 6.02 -29.02 -12.63
N PRO A 53 6.65 -29.47 -13.74
CA PRO A 53 6.77 -30.88 -14.08
C PRO A 53 7.98 -31.45 -13.34
N LYS A 54 7.89 -31.73 -12.05
CA LYS A 54 8.94 -32.43 -11.28
C LYS A 54 8.40 -32.92 -9.94
N ASN A 55 7.58 -33.97 -9.99
CA ASN A 55 7.54 -34.99 -8.95
C ASN A 55 6.72 -36.21 -9.42
N GLU A 56 7.29 -36.97 -10.35
CA GLU A 56 6.98 -38.40 -10.50
C GLU A 56 8.32 -39.12 -10.36
N ALA A 57 8.48 -39.80 -9.23
CA ALA A 57 9.55 -40.74 -8.92
C ALA A 57 8.91 -42.11 -8.67
#